data_AF-A0A8H6XQA8-F1
#
_entry.id   AF-A0A8H6XQA8-F1
#
_cell.length_a   1.000
_cell.length_b   1.000
_cell.length_c   1.000
_cell.angle_alpha   90.00
_cell.angle_beta   90.00
_cell.angle_gamma   90.00
#
_symmetry.space_group_name_H-M   'P 1'
#
loop_
_entity.id
_entity.type
_entity.pdbx_description
1 polymer ?
#
loop_
_entity_poly.entity_id
_entity_poly.type
_entity_poly.pdbx_seq_one_letter_code
_entity_poly.pdbx_strand_id
1 'polypeptide(L)'
;MSDSDASAPHVPTATTSDEVKPSLLSENERLISVLQTCFQDLIAKQEEQSEKIHKAIEGLKPPAPVQDKKTLFWNSYMKLADEYDNDFQQKYSTDLNTGLIFAGLFSAVSSAFIIQIQPDLQTNPTLKIIVAQSLLFISLFTTLLASLMAVLGMQWLMYYQAAGSRGTTESRGRERQRKVEGLHKWKFKAILQIVPLLLQLALLLFTTALSVYLWTIHHSIALIVIILTGLGFGSYLVLLGSAIISPDSPFQTPLAPILAKAVYDPHLDSMV
;
A
#
# COMPACT_ATOMS: atom_id res chain seq x y z
N MET A 1 109.77 25.08 7.50
CA MET A 1 110.48 26.26 8.04
C MET A 1 110.82 27.13 6.86
N SER A 2 110.34 28.38 6.87
CA SER A 2 110.82 29.54 6.11
C SER A 2 110.52 29.64 4.61
N ASP A 3 109.48 30.42 4.32
CA ASP A 3 109.47 31.72 3.64
C ASP A 3 110.34 32.04 2.41
N SER A 4 109.67 32.81 1.55
CA SER A 4 110.12 33.98 0.78
C SER A 4 110.63 33.85 -0.66
N ASP A 5 109.76 34.39 -1.53
CA ASP A 5 110.00 35.44 -2.52
C ASP A 5 110.57 35.13 -3.93
N ALA A 6 109.62 35.26 -4.88
CA ALA A 6 109.60 36.22 -5.98
C ALA A 6 110.71 36.24 -7.04
N SER A 7 110.35 35.84 -8.27
CA SER A 7 110.38 36.75 -9.42
C SER A 7 109.75 36.10 -10.65
N ALA A 8 108.86 36.86 -11.31
CA ALA A 8 108.30 36.53 -12.62
C ALA A 8 109.34 36.76 -13.74
N PRO A 9 109.07 36.26 -14.95
CA PRO A 9 108.71 37.23 -15.98
C PRO A 9 107.56 36.80 -16.91
N HIS A 10 107.00 37.84 -17.52
CA HIS A 10 105.87 37.95 -18.43
C HIS A 10 105.74 36.89 -19.54
N VAL A 11 104.49 36.48 -19.79
CA VAL A 11 104.01 35.97 -21.08
C VAL A 11 102.78 36.79 -21.50
N PRO A 12 102.63 37.22 -22.77
CA PRO A 12 101.65 38.23 -23.17
C PRO A 12 100.25 37.67 -23.31
N THR A 13 99.31 38.45 -22.79
CA THR A 13 97.86 38.39 -23.02
C THR A 13 97.54 38.58 -24.50
N ALA A 14 96.89 37.59 -25.12
CA ALA A 14 96.29 37.71 -26.44
C ALA A 14 94.77 37.79 -26.32
N THR A 15 94.28 38.95 -26.74
CA THR A 15 92.92 39.43 -26.92
C THR A 15 92.13 38.64 -27.97
N THR A 16 90.88 38.30 -27.68
CA THR A 16 89.72 38.34 -28.61
C THR A 16 88.53 38.69 -27.71
N SER A 17 88.07 39.94 -27.59
CA SER A 17 87.31 40.74 -28.57
C SER A 17 86.26 39.92 -29.32
N ASP A 18 85.26 39.43 -28.60
CA ASP A 18 83.91 39.29 -29.14
C ASP A 18 83.11 40.54 -28.75
N GLU A 19 83.10 41.51 -29.66
CA GLU A 19 82.25 42.68 -29.60
C GLU A 19 80.79 42.23 -29.84
N VAL A 20 80.02 42.04 -28.76
CA VAL A 20 78.59 41.73 -28.84
C VAL A 20 77.87 42.94 -29.43
N LYS A 21 77.53 42.85 -30.72
CA LYS A 21 76.85 43.88 -31.51
C LYS A 21 75.54 44.32 -30.81
N PRO A 22 75.36 45.61 -30.46
CA PRO A 22 74.22 46.10 -29.67
C PRO A 22 72.85 45.86 -30.34
N SER A 23 72.81 45.57 -31.64
CA SER A 23 71.59 45.17 -32.34
C SER A 23 71.06 43.79 -31.89
N LEU A 24 71.95 42.83 -31.60
CA LEU A 24 71.56 41.47 -31.20
C LEU A 24 71.05 41.41 -29.76
N LEU A 25 71.55 42.29 -28.90
CA LEU A 25 71.11 42.40 -27.51
C LEU A 25 69.66 42.92 -27.42
N SER A 26 69.30 43.86 -28.31
CA SER A 26 67.92 44.37 -28.42
C SER A 26 66.92 43.33 -28.96
N GLU A 27 67.38 42.41 -29.79
CA GLU A 27 66.55 41.35 -30.39
C GLU A 27 66.32 40.20 -29.40
N ASN A 28 67.32 39.88 -28.58
CA ASN A 28 67.18 38.91 -27.49
C ASN A 28 66.21 39.39 -26.40
N GLU A 29 66.24 40.66 -25.99
CA GLU A 29 65.26 41.21 -25.05
C GLU A 29 63.82 41.18 -25.60
N ARG A 30 63.67 41.38 -26.92
CA ARG A 30 62.39 41.22 -27.62
C ARG A 30 61.92 39.77 -27.66
N LEU A 31 62.81 38.82 -27.92
CA LEU A 31 62.47 37.39 -27.88
C LEU A 31 62.10 36.93 -26.48
N ILE A 32 62.81 37.41 -25.45
CA ILE A 32 62.47 37.12 -24.05
C ILE A 32 61.09 37.66 -23.71
N SER A 33 60.75 38.90 -24.11
CA SER A 33 59.42 39.45 -23.82
C SER A 33 58.30 38.71 -24.56
N VAL A 34 58.51 38.33 -25.83
CA VAL A 34 57.54 37.52 -26.60
C VAL A 34 57.36 36.13 -25.99
N LEU A 35 58.45 35.46 -25.59
CA LEU A 35 58.39 34.17 -24.92
C LEU A 35 57.69 34.27 -23.56
N GLN A 36 57.96 35.33 -22.80
CA GLN A 36 57.29 35.60 -21.52
C GLN A 36 55.79 35.79 -21.71
N THR A 37 55.37 36.59 -22.71
CA THR A 37 53.95 36.81 -23.03
C THR A 37 53.28 35.52 -23.51
N CYS A 38 53.95 34.76 -24.39
CA CYS A 38 53.44 33.48 -24.89
C CYS A 38 53.30 32.45 -23.77
N PHE A 39 54.25 32.41 -22.84
CA PHE A 39 54.20 31.52 -21.67
C PHE A 39 53.04 31.88 -20.73
N GLN A 40 52.83 33.18 -20.49
CA GLN A 40 51.68 33.65 -19.69
C GLN A 40 50.34 33.33 -20.36
N ASP A 41 50.24 33.48 -21.69
CA ASP A 41 49.04 33.11 -22.45
C ASP A 41 48.77 31.59 -22.37
N LEU A 42 49.83 30.77 -22.40
CA LEU A 42 49.72 29.33 -22.25
C LEU A 42 49.22 28.92 -20.85
N ILE A 43 49.69 29.60 -19.80
CA ILE A 43 49.23 29.37 -18.42
C ILE A 43 47.76 29.75 -18.29
N ALA A 44 47.37 30.93 -18.75
CA ALA A 44 45.98 31.39 -18.70
C ALA A 44 45.03 30.42 -19.43
N LYS A 45 45.48 29.89 -20.59
CA LYS A 45 44.72 28.92 -21.37
C LYS A 45 44.60 27.56 -20.67
N GLN A 46 45.61 27.15 -19.90
CA GLN A 46 45.53 25.94 -19.07
C GLN A 46 44.54 26.12 -17.91
N GLU A 47 44.56 27.27 -17.24
CA GLU A 47 43.63 27.58 -16.15
C GLU A 47 42.17 27.61 -16.63
N GLU A 48 41.90 28.24 -17.78
CA GLU A 48 40.55 28.28 -18.37
C GLU A 48 40.03 26.87 -18.72
N GLN A 49 40.91 26.01 -19.26
CA GLN A 49 40.55 24.60 -19.52
C GLN A 49 40.29 23.84 -18.21
N SER A 50 41.10 24.08 -17.17
CA SER A 50 40.90 23.46 -15.86
C SER A 50 39.56 23.86 -15.23
N GLU A 51 39.16 25.12 -15.35
CA GLU A 51 37.89 25.63 -14.81
C GLU A 51 36.70 25.06 -15.58
N LYS A 52 36.81 24.94 -16.92
CA LYS A 52 35.81 24.27 -17.76
C LYS A 52 35.63 22.81 -17.38
N ILE A 53 36.73 22.10 -17.13
CA ILE A 53 36.70 20.71 -16.66
C ILE A 53 36.03 20.64 -15.28
N HIS A 54 36.38 21.54 -14.36
CA HIS A 54 35.81 21.54 -13.02
C HIS A 54 34.30 21.83 -13.01
N LYS A 55 33.83 22.77 -13.82
CA LYS A 55 32.38 23.04 -14.01
C LYS A 55 31.66 21.87 -14.67
N ALA A 56 32.29 21.20 -15.63
CA ALA A 56 31.72 20.00 -16.25
C ALA A 56 31.57 18.85 -15.24
N ILE A 57 32.56 18.65 -14.36
CA ILE A 57 32.53 17.64 -13.29
C ILE A 57 31.51 17.99 -12.20
N GLU A 58 31.37 19.26 -11.84
CA GLU A 58 30.39 19.70 -10.84
C GLU A 58 28.93 19.58 -11.35
N GLY A 59 28.72 19.76 -12.66
CA GLY A 59 27.43 19.53 -13.32
C GLY A 59 27.09 18.05 -13.54
N LEU A 60 28.08 17.16 -13.46
CA LEU A 60 27.88 15.71 -13.46
C LEU A 60 27.32 15.30 -12.09
N LYS A 61 25.99 15.16 -12.02
CA LYS A 61 25.33 14.49 -10.89
C LYS A 61 26.07 13.16 -10.65
N PRO A 62 26.59 12.90 -9.43
CA PRO A 62 27.31 11.68 -9.16
C PRO A 62 26.45 10.51 -9.62
N PRO A 63 27.01 9.52 -10.34
CA PRO A 63 26.25 8.35 -10.77
C PRO A 63 25.55 7.83 -9.53
N ALA A 64 24.23 7.65 -9.61
CA ALA A 64 23.46 7.09 -8.50
C ALA A 64 24.26 5.88 -7.98
N PRO A 65 24.57 5.82 -6.67
CA PRO A 65 25.45 4.80 -6.12
C PRO A 65 24.98 3.46 -6.68
N VAL A 66 25.88 2.73 -7.36
CA VAL A 66 25.54 1.50 -8.08
C VAL A 66 24.72 0.64 -7.13
N GLN A 67 23.41 0.65 -7.36
CA GLN A 67 22.49 0.18 -6.35
C GLN A 67 22.63 -1.33 -6.38
N ASP A 68 23.09 -1.90 -5.26
CA ASP A 68 23.26 -3.35 -5.11
C ASP A 68 22.00 -4.04 -5.65
N LYS A 69 22.16 -5.10 -6.45
CA LYS A 69 21.05 -5.84 -7.08
C LYS A 69 19.98 -6.20 -6.04
N LYS A 70 20.41 -6.47 -4.81
CA LYS A 70 19.56 -6.70 -3.64
C LYS A 70 18.67 -5.50 -3.30
N THR A 71 19.24 -4.30 -3.25
CA THR A 71 18.50 -3.06 -2.98
C THR A 71 17.52 -2.73 -4.11
N LEU A 72 17.90 -2.94 -5.38
CA LEU A 72 17.00 -2.80 -6.53
C LEU A 72 15.81 -3.77 -6.47
N PHE A 73 16.07 -5.04 -6.12
CA PHE A 73 15.01 -6.03 -5.89
C PHE A 73 14.05 -5.60 -4.79
N TRP A 74 14.57 -5.24 -3.61
CA TRP A 74 13.72 -4.82 -2.49
C TRP A 74 12.94 -3.53 -2.76
N ASN A 75 13.52 -2.58 -3.49
CA ASN A 75 12.81 -1.37 -3.90
C ASN A 75 11.66 -1.70 -4.86
N SER A 76 11.88 -2.60 -5.82
CA SER A 76 10.84 -3.04 -6.77
C SER A 76 9.75 -3.84 -6.05
N TYR A 77 10.14 -4.75 -5.15
CA TYR A 77 9.22 -5.52 -4.31
C TYR A 77 8.37 -4.61 -3.42
N MET A 78 8.98 -3.65 -2.72
CA MET A 78 8.23 -2.73 -1.86
C MET A 78 7.25 -1.87 -2.65
N LYS A 79 7.62 -1.41 -3.84
CA LYS A 79 6.71 -0.65 -4.70
C LYS A 79 5.46 -1.46 -5.07
N LEU A 80 5.64 -2.71 -5.49
CA LEU A 80 4.53 -3.59 -5.84
C LEU A 80 3.71 -4.01 -4.61
N ALA A 81 4.38 -4.24 -3.48
CA ALA A 81 3.76 -4.60 -2.21
C ALA A 81 2.91 -3.45 -1.66
N ASP A 82 3.39 -2.22 -1.72
CA ASP A 82 2.66 -1.03 -1.29
C ASP A 82 1.42 -0.80 -2.16
N GLU A 83 1.52 -0.99 -3.49
CA GLU A 83 0.36 -0.92 -4.40
C GLU A 83 -0.69 -1.98 -4.03
N TYR A 84 -0.29 -3.23 -3.86
CA TYR A 84 -1.20 -4.31 -3.45
C TYR A 84 -1.83 -4.05 -2.06
N ASP A 85 -1.03 -3.61 -1.07
CA ASP A 85 -1.50 -3.38 0.29
C ASP A 85 -2.47 -2.19 0.35
N ASN A 86 -2.27 -1.16 -0.49
CA ASN A 86 -3.19 -0.03 -0.63
C ASN A 86 -4.51 -0.46 -1.28
N ASP A 87 -4.45 -1.22 -2.38
CA ASP A 87 -5.65 -1.74 -3.06
C ASP A 87 -6.46 -2.66 -2.14
N PHE A 88 -5.77 -3.55 -1.44
CA PHE A 88 -6.36 -4.42 -0.42
C PHE A 88 -7.08 -3.59 0.64
N GLN A 89 -6.40 -2.60 1.21
CA GLN A 89 -6.96 -1.77 2.27
C GLN A 89 -8.16 -0.96 1.78
N GLN A 90 -8.03 -0.30 0.63
CA GLN A 90 -9.10 0.52 0.08
C GLN A 90 -10.35 -0.31 -0.17
N LYS A 91 -10.19 -1.52 -0.75
CA LYS A 91 -11.31 -2.42 -0.99
C LYS A 91 -12.05 -2.80 0.28
N TYR A 92 -11.36 -3.35 1.28
CA TYR A 92 -12.04 -3.81 2.51
C TYR A 92 -12.55 -2.64 3.34
N SER A 93 -11.84 -1.52 3.39
CA SER A 93 -12.33 -0.30 4.05
C SER A 93 -13.64 0.17 3.44
N THR A 94 -13.72 0.19 2.11
CA THR A 94 -14.96 0.55 1.39
C THR A 94 -16.10 -0.43 1.69
N ASP A 95 -15.84 -1.73 1.64
CA ASP A 95 -16.84 -2.76 1.92
C ASP A 95 -17.36 -2.66 3.37
N LEU A 96 -16.46 -2.48 4.34
CA LEU A 96 -16.81 -2.34 5.76
C LEU A 96 -17.59 -1.06 6.05
N ASN A 97 -17.17 0.08 5.48
CA ASN A 97 -17.88 1.35 5.62
C ASN A 97 -19.28 1.27 5.01
N THR A 98 -19.40 0.63 3.85
CA THR A 98 -20.70 0.38 3.21
C THR A 98 -21.59 -0.46 4.12
N GLY A 99 -21.05 -1.54 4.69
CA GLY A 99 -21.76 -2.37 5.66
C GLY A 99 -22.22 -1.60 6.90
N LEU A 100 -21.41 -0.68 7.41
CA LEU A 100 -21.73 0.14 8.58
C LEU A 100 -22.87 1.13 8.31
N ILE A 101 -22.93 1.71 7.11
CA ILE A 101 -24.04 2.58 6.69
C ILE A 101 -25.35 1.77 6.66
N PHE A 102 -25.32 0.57 6.07
CA PHE A 102 -26.49 -0.32 6.08
C PHE A 102 -26.91 -0.72 7.49
N ALA A 103 -25.96 -1.03 8.37
CA ALA A 103 -26.23 -1.37 9.77
C ALA A 103 -26.93 -0.22 10.51
N GLY A 104 -26.48 1.02 10.31
CA GLY A 104 -27.10 2.22 10.89
C GLY A 104 -28.54 2.43 10.41
N LEU A 105 -28.76 2.35 9.09
CA LEU A 105 -30.10 2.47 8.49
C LEU A 105 -31.04 1.35 8.95
N PHE A 106 -30.54 0.11 8.98
CA PHE A 106 -31.32 -1.05 9.41
C PHE A 106 -31.70 -0.97 10.89
N SER A 107 -30.81 -0.49 11.75
CA SER A 107 -31.09 -0.26 13.17
C SER A 107 -32.22 0.74 13.38
N ALA A 108 -32.24 1.84 12.62
CA ALA A 108 -33.30 2.85 12.70
C ALA A 108 -34.66 2.27 12.30
N VAL A 109 -34.73 1.56 11.17
CA VAL A 109 -35.96 0.91 10.68
C VAL A 109 -36.43 -0.15 11.67
N SER A 110 -35.53 -1.01 12.15
CA SER A 110 -35.85 -2.07 13.11
C SER A 110 -36.38 -1.50 14.42
N SER A 111 -35.76 -0.43 14.93
CA SER A 111 -36.19 0.24 16.16
C SER A 111 -37.60 0.83 16.03
N ALA A 112 -37.94 1.39 14.86
CA ALA A 112 -39.28 1.91 14.61
C ALA A 112 -40.35 0.80 14.70
N PHE A 113 -40.09 -0.36 14.09
CA PHE A 113 -41.01 -1.50 14.16
C PHE A 113 -41.09 -2.11 15.57
N ILE A 114 -39.97 -2.19 16.29
CA ILE A 114 -39.94 -2.64 17.69
C ILE A 114 -40.85 -1.78 18.55
N ILE A 115 -40.80 -0.45 18.39
CA ILE A 115 -41.65 0.51 19.10
C ILE A 115 -43.11 0.37 18.66
N GLN A 116 -43.35 0.17 17.36
CA GLN A 116 -44.70 0.04 16.82
C GLN A 116 -45.43 -1.20 17.36
N ILE A 117 -44.74 -2.32 17.54
CA ILE A 117 -45.32 -3.59 17.99
C ILE A 117 -45.48 -3.64 19.53
N GLN A 118 -44.73 -2.82 20.27
CA GLN A 118 -44.70 -2.83 21.72
C GLN A 118 -46.08 -2.70 22.40
N PRO A 119 -47.03 -1.85 21.94
CA PRO A 119 -48.37 -1.75 22.53
C PRO A 119 -49.19 -3.03 22.33
N ASP A 120 -49.07 -3.67 21.16
CA ASP A 120 -49.78 -4.92 20.86
C ASP A 120 -49.32 -6.05 21.79
N LEU A 121 -48.02 -6.08 22.11
CA LEU A 121 -47.45 -7.03 23.05
C LEU A 121 -47.98 -6.84 24.49
N GLN A 122 -48.27 -5.60 24.90
CA GLN A 122 -48.81 -5.30 26.23
C GLN A 122 -50.31 -5.56 26.34
N THR A 123 -51.05 -5.25 25.28
CA THR A 123 -52.52 -5.30 25.28
C THR A 123 -53.06 -6.68 24.92
N ASN A 124 -52.41 -7.41 24.02
CA ASN A 124 -52.81 -8.77 23.62
C ASN A 124 -51.61 -9.61 23.16
N PRO A 125 -50.88 -10.25 24.10
CA PRO A 125 -49.68 -11.04 23.78
C PRO A 125 -50.04 -12.38 23.13
N THR A 126 -50.34 -12.36 21.83
CA THR A 126 -50.47 -13.59 21.04
C THR A 126 -49.09 -14.17 20.73
N LEU A 127 -48.96 -15.50 20.66
CA LEU A 127 -47.70 -16.20 20.29
C LEU A 127 -47.01 -15.58 19.07
N LYS A 128 -47.78 -15.23 18.03
CA LYS A 128 -47.27 -14.61 16.80
C LYS A 128 -46.61 -13.24 17.05
N ILE A 129 -47.20 -12.42 17.92
CA ILE A 129 -46.67 -11.08 18.28
C ILE A 129 -45.39 -11.23 19.11
N ILE A 130 -45.37 -12.18 20.06
CA ILE A 130 -44.17 -12.48 20.87
C ILE A 130 -43.02 -12.95 19.97
N VAL A 131 -43.29 -13.85 19.02
CA VAL A 131 -42.29 -14.37 18.07
C VAL A 131 -41.81 -13.27 17.12
N ALA A 132 -42.71 -12.42 16.61
CA ALA A 132 -42.31 -11.30 15.76
C ALA A 132 -41.40 -10.32 16.52
N GLN A 133 -41.76 -9.94 17.74
CA GLN A 133 -40.96 -9.02 18.54
C GLN A 133 -39.60 -9.62 18.92
N SER A 134 -39.54 -10.92 19.27
CA SER A 134 -38.27 -11.57 19.57
C SER A 134 -37.35 -11.67 18.35
N LEU A 135 -37.89 -12.01 17.17
CA LEU A 135 -37.14 -12.03 15.92
C LEU A 135 -36.61 -10.64 15.53
N LEU A 136 -37.37 -9.57 15.78
CA LEU A 136 -36.90 -8.19 15.57
C LEU A 136 -35.71 -7.86 16.49
N PHE A 137 -35.79 -8.18 17.77
CA PHE A 137 -34.66 -7.99 18.69
C PHE A 137 -33.43 -8.82 18.29
N ILE A 138 -33.62 -10.06 17.86
CA ILE A 138 -32.52 -10.91 17.37
C ILE A 138 -31.90 -10.26 16.12
N SER A 139 -32.72 -9.80 15.16
CA SER A 139 -32.22 -9.16 13.94
C SER A 139 -31.42 -7.87 14.23
N LEU A 140 -31.88 -7.08 15.20
CA LEU A 140 -31.18 -5.87 15.64
C LEU A 140 -29.84 -6.25 16.29
N PHE A 141 -29.84 -7.23 17.18
CA PHE A 141 -28.63 -7.70 17.84
C PHE A 141 -27.60 -8.26 16.84
N THR A 142 -28.03 -9.06 15.88
CA THR A 142 -27.17 -9.55 14.79
C THR A 142 -26.56 -8.41 13.98
N THR A 143 -27.32 -7.33 13.74
CA THR A 143 -26.82 -6.13 13.06
C THR A 143 -25.79 -5.38 13.91
N LEU A 144 -26.01 -5.28 15.22
CA LEU A 144 -25.03 -4.66 16.13
C LEU A 144 -23.73 -5.47 16.19
N LEU A 145 -23.81 -6.81 16.20
CA LEU A 145 -22.63 -7.66 16.07
C LEU A 145 -21.92 -7.44 14.73
N ALA A 146 -22.66 -7.34 13.63
CA ALA A 146 -22.07 -7.03 12.31
C ALA A 146 -21.34 -5.68 12.33
N SER A 147 -21.95 -4.65 12.92
CA SER A 147 -21.36 -3.33 13.09
C SER A 147 -20.10 -3.36 13.95
N LEU A 148 -20.12 -4.10 15.06
CA LEU A 148 -18.95 -4.26 15.93
C LEU A 148 -17.80 -4.92 15.17
N MET A 149 -18.09 -6.00 14.45
CA MET A 149 -17.10 -6.69 13.62
C MET A 149 -16.57 -5.80 12.49
N ALA A 150 -17.41 -4.94 11.90
CA ALA A 150 -16.97 -3.99 10.90
C ALA A 150 -15.99 -2.95 11.46
N VAL A 151 -16.29 -2.38 12.64
CA VAL A 151 -15.42 -1.42 13.31
C VAL A 151 -14.08 -2.05 13.74
N LEU A 152 -14.11 -3.26 14.31
CA LEU A 152 -12.89 -4.01 14.64
C LEU A 152 -12.08 -4.34 13.38
N GLY A 153 -12.74 -4.77 12.30
CA GLY A 153 -12.12 -5.00 11.01
C GLY A 153 -11.41 -3.75 10.48
N MET A 154 -12.07 -2.59 10.58
CA MET A 154 -11.48 -1.29 10.22
C MET A 154 -10.26 -0.97 11.09
N GLN A 155 -10.34 -1.17 12.40
CA GLN A 155 -9.23 -0.90 13.32
C GLN A 155 -8.02 -1.78 13.02
N TRP A 156 -8.22 -3.08 12.77
CA TRP A 156 -7.15 -3.99 12.40
C TRP A 156 -6.53 -3.64 11.04
N LEU A 157 -7.36 -3.22 10.09
CA LEU A 157 -6.92 -2.80 8.76
C LEU A 157 -6.07 -1.52 8.81
N MET A 158 -6.42 -0.58 9.69
CA MET A 158 -5.62 0.62 9.96
C MET A 158 -4.28 0.26 10.64
N TYR A 159 -4.30 -0.64 11.62
CA TYR A 159 -3.10 -1.10 12.32
C TYR A 159 -2.09 -1.78 11.37
N TYR A 160 -2.59 -2.60 10.43
CA TYR A 160 -1.76 -3.30 9.45
C TYR A 160 -0.84 -2.35 8.67
N GLN A 161 -1.37 -1.19 8.23
CA GLN A 161 -0.58 -0.19 7.50
C GLN A 161 0.33 0.67 8.38
N ALA A 162 -0.13 1.04 9.58
CA ALA A 162 0.64 1.91 10.47
C ALA A 162 2.00 1.31 10.88
N ALA A 163 2.11 -0.01 10.91
CA ALA A 163 3.28 -0.72 11.40
C ALA A 163 4.43 -0.87 10.36
N GLY A 164 4.40 -0.15 9.23
CA GLY A 164 5.32 -0.35 8.09
C GLY A 164 6.50 0.63 7.95
N SER A 165 6.61 1.68 8.76
CA SER A 165 7.41 2.87 8.39
C SER A 165 8.85 2.95 8.92
N ARG A 166 9.35 1.97 9.69
CA ARG A 166 10.70 2.05 10.30
C ARG A 166 11.62 0.90 9.87
N GLY A 167 12.83 1.23 9.43
CA GLY A 167 13.91 0.27 9.13
C GLY A 167 14.42 0.28 7.68
N THR A 168 15.38 -0.59 7.37
CA THR A 168 15.91 -0.80 6.01
C THR A 168 14.86 -1.43 5.09
N THR A 169 14.93 -1.18 3.78
CA THR A 169 13.96 -1.69 2.78
C THR A 169 13.81 -3.21 2.85
N GLU A 170 14.92 -3.92 3.07
CA GLU A 170 14.95 -5.36 3.24
C GLU A 170 14.21 -5.84 4.50
N SER A 171 14.44 -5.20 5.65
CA SER A 171 13.76 -5.56 6.90
C SER A 171 12.27 -5.25 6.85
N ARG A 172 11.88 -4.14 6.20
CA ARG A 172 10.47 -3.79 5.95
C ARG A 172 9.78 -4.83 5.07
N GLY A 173 10.43 -5.26 3.99
CA GLY A 173 9.89 -6.27 3.08
C GLY A 173 9.64 -7.62 3.76
N ARG A 174 10.58 -8.07 4.61
CA ARG A 174 10.41 -9.29 5.41
C ARG A 174 9.30 -9.18 6.45
N GLU A 175 9.24 -8.06 7.18
CA GLU A 175 8.21 -7.84 8.19
C GLU A 175 6.81 -7.82 7.56
N ARG A 176 6.66 -7.17 6.40
CA ARG A 176 5.42 -7.18 5.62
C ARG A 176 5.03 -8.59 5.20
N GLN A 177 5.99 -9.39 4.70
CA GLN A 177 5.71 -10.77 4.30
C GLN A 177 5.21 -11.63 5.47
N ARG A 178 5.81 -11.49 6.68
CA ARG A 178 5.31 -12.17 7.88
C ARG A 178 3.89 -11.75 8.24
N LYS A 179 3.56 -10.45 8.11
CA LYS A 179 2.21 -9.96 8.37
C LYS A 179 1.20 -10.53 7.37
N VAL A 180 1.53 -10.56 6.07
CA VAL A 180 0.69 -11.16 5.03
C VAL A 180 0.48 -12.65 5.28
N GLU A 181 1.54 -13.38 5.65
CA GLU A 181 1.44 -14.79 6.01
C GLU A 181 0.55 -14.98 7.25
N GLY A 182 0.70 -14.11 8.24
CA GLY A 182 -0.19 -14.02 9.40
C GLY A 182 -1.65 -13.81 9.00
N LEU A 183 -1.95 -12.88 8.10
CA LEU A 183 -3.32 -12.62 7.62
C LEU A 183 -3.96 -13.88 7.01
N HIS A 184 -3.19 -14.67 6.25
CA HIS A 184 -3.67 -15.92 5.67
C HIS A 184 -3.87 -17.00 6.75
N LYS A 185 -2.91 -17.16 7.66
CA LYS A 185 -2.97 -18.12 8.76
C LYS A 185 -4.17 -17.89 9.68
N TRP A 186 -4.43 -16.63 10.03
CA TRP A 186 -5.56 -16.22 10.87
C TRP A 186 -6.87 -16.06 10.08
N LYS A 187 -6.86 -16.32 8.77
CA LYS A 187 -8.01 -16.17 7.87
C LYS A 187 -8.71 -14.82 8.02
N PHE A 188 -7.95 -13.75 8.13
CA PHE A 188 -8.48 -12.39 8.31
C PHE A 188 -9.54 -12.03 7.26
N LYS A 189 -9.31 -12.41 6.00
CA LYS A 189 -10.27 -12.25 4.90
C LYS A 189 -11.62 -12.95 5.19
N ALA A 190 -11.62 -14.13 5.82
CA ALA A 190 -12.85 -14.81 6.19
C ALA A 190 -13.62 -14.05 7.28
N ILE A 191 -12.90 -13.44 8.24
CA ILE A 191 -13.54 -12.61 9.27
C ILE A 191 -14.23 -11.39 8.64
N LEU A 192 -13.58 -10.74 7.67
CA LEU A 192 -14.18 -9.62 6.94
C LEU A 192 -15.38 -10.07 6.07
N GLN A 193 -15.35 -11.29 5.55
CA GLN A 193 -16.47 -11.88 4.81
C GLN A 193 -17.66 -12.25 5.70
N ILE A 194 -17.46 -12.48 7.00
CA ILE A 194 -18.56 -12.78 7.94
C ILE A 194 -19.46 -11.55 8.17
N VAL A 195 -18.90 -10.33 8.09
CA VAL A 195 -19.65 -9.06 8.29
C VAL A 195 -20.89 -8.95 7.39
N PRO A 196 -20.77 -9.03 6.04
CA PRO A 196 -21.95 -8.96 5.17
C PRO A 196 -22.91 -10.14 5.35
N LEU A 197 -22.44 -11.29 5.83
CA LEU A 197 -23.29 -12.45 6.09
C LEU A 197 -24.18 -12.27 7.32
N LEU A 198 -23.64 -11.69 8.39
CA LEU A 198 -24.45 -11.31 9.54
C LEU A 198 -25.52 -10.29 9.14
N LEU A 199 -25.17 -9.32 8.28
CA LEU A 199 -26.12 -8.31 7.81
C LEU A 199 -27.23 -8.91 6.95
N GLN A 200 -26.90 -9.86 6.06
CA GLN A 200 -27.90 -10.60 5.28
C GLN A 200 -28.80 -11.47 6.17
N LEU A 201 -28.22 -12.15 7.17
CA LEU A 201 -28.99 -12.92 8.14
C LEU A 201 -29.95 -12.03 8.95
N ALA A 202 -29.48 -10.86 9.38
CA ALA A 202 -30.34 -9.89 10.07
C ALA A 202 -31.51 -9.45 9.19
N LEU A 203 -31.27 -9.20 7.90
CA LEU A 203 -32.33 -8.82 6.95
C LEU A 203 -33.36 -9.95 6.76
N LEU A 204 -32.92 -11.21 6.68
CA LEU A 204 -33.82 -12.36 6.59
C LEU A 204 -34.66 -12.54 7.87
N LEU A 205 -34.05 -12.37 9.03
CA LEU A 205 -34.76 -12.43 10.32
C LEU A 205 -35.79 -11.31 10.45
N PHE A 206 -35.44 -10.09 10.06
CA PHE A 206 -36.33 -8.93 10.09
C PHE A 206 -37.52 -9.08 9.14
N THR A 207 -37.27 -9.50 7.90
CA THR A 207 -38.35 -9.72 6.92
C THR A 207 -39.27 -10.87 7.34
N THR A 208 -38.73 -11.91 7.98
CA THR A 208 -39.53 -12.99 8.58
C THR A 208 -40.39 -12.46 9.74
N ALA A 209 -39.81 -11.67 10.64
CA ALA A 209 -40.53 -11.07 11.76
C ALA A 209 -41.68 -10.17 11.28
N LEU A 210 -41.40 -9.31 10.29
CA LEU A 210 -42.37 -8.43 9.67
C LEU A 210 -43.49 -9.22 8.99
N SER A 211 -43.17 -10.33 8.32
CA SER A 211 -44.16 -11.20 7.69
C SER A 211 -45.11 -11.83 8.71
N VAL A 212 -44.58 -12.31 9.85
CA VAL A 212 -45.40 -12.87 10.94
C VAL A 212 -46.30 -11.81 11.56
N TYR A 213 -45.79 -10.61 11.81
CA TYR A 213 -46.58 -9.50 12.36
C TYR A 213 -47.66 -9.01 11.40
N LEU A 214 -47.34 -8.80 10.12
CA LEU A 214 -48.33 -8.37 9.14
C LEU A 214 -49.45 -9.39 8.96
N TRP A 215 -49.17 -10.68 9.14
CA TRP A 215 -50.17 -11.73 9.09
C TRP A 215 -51.21 -11.60 10.22
N THR A 216 -50.85 -11.03 11.38
CA THR A 216 -51.81 -10.81 12.47
C THR A 216 -52.73 -9.62 12.21
N ILE A 217 -52.31 -8.67 11.37
CA ILE A 217 -53.09 -7.48 11.02
C ILE A 217 -53.93 -7.73 9.76
N HIS A 218 -53.27 -8.03 8.63
CA HIS A 218 -53.94 -8.16 7.34
C HIS A 218 -53.24 -9.15 6.42
N HIS A 219 -53.93 -10.26 6.13
CA HIS A 219 -53.35 -11.39 5.39
C HIS A 219 -52.90 -11.02 3.97
N SER A 220 -53.61 -10.12 3.28
CA SER A 220 -53.22 -9.73 1.91
C SER A 220 -51.91 -8.94 1.88
N ILE A 221 -51.64 -8.10 2.87
CA ILE A 221 -50.39 -7.32 2.93
C ILE A 221 -49.22 -8.27 3.24
N ALA A 222 -49.43 -9.18 4.18
CA ALA A 222 -48.44 -10.19 4.53
C ALA A 222 -48.06 -11.07 3.32
N LEU A 223 -49.04 -11.47 2.51
CA LEU A 223 -48.81 -12.29 1.32
C LEU A 223 -47.87 -11.59 0.32
N ILE A 224 -48.09 -10.30 0.06
CA ILE A 224 -47.23 -9.50 -0.83
C ILE A 224 -45.78 -9.47 -0.30
N VAL A 225 -45.60 -9.23 0.99
CA VAL A 225 -44.27 -9.18 1.62
C VAL A 225 -43.57 -10.55 1.59
N ILE A 226 -44.32 -11.64 1.81
CA ILE A 226 -43.80 -13.01 1.76
C ILE A 226 -43.35 -13.37 0.34
N ILE A 227 -44.13 -13.03 -0.69
CA ILE A 227 -43.75 -13.27 -2.09
C ILE A 227 -42.46 -12.51 -2.43
N LEU A 228 -42.38 -11.23 -2.07
CA LEU A 228 -41.20 -10.41 -2.34
C LEU A 228 -39.95 -10.95 -1.63
N THR A 229 -40.10 -11.32 -0.36
CA THR A 229 -39.02 -11.93 0.43
C THR A 229 -38.59 -13.27 -0.16
N GLY A 230 -39.55 -14.11 -0.56
CA GLY A 230 -39.30 -15.40 -1.20
C GLY A 230 -38.58 -15.27 -2.55
N LEU A 231 -38.93 -14.27 -3.36
CA LEU A 231 -38.25 -13.99 -4.63
C LEU A 231 -36.80 -13.54 -4.39
N GLY A 232 -36.59 -12.64 -3.42
CA GLY A 232 -35.23 -12.22 -3.04
C GLY A 232 -34.37 -13.38 -2.56
N PHE A 233 -34.89 -14.18 -1.62
CA PHE A 233 -34.18 -15.37 -1.12
C PHE A 233 -33.96 -16.43 -2.21
N GLY A 234 -34.95 -16.66 -3.07
CA GLY A 234 -34.84 -17.56 -4.21
C GLY A 234 -33.75 -17.13 -5.18
N SER A 235 -33.69 -15.84 -5.54
CA SER A 235 -32.63 -15.29 -6.39
C SER A 235 -31.25 -15.47 -5.77
N TYR A 236 -31.13 -15.29 -4.46
CA TYR A 236 -29.89 -15.51 -3.72
C TYR A 236 -29.45 -16.97 -3.75
N LEU A 237 -30.36 -17.93 -3.55
CA LEU A 237 -30.07 -19.36 -3.66
C LEU A 237 -29.68 -19.77 -5.08
N VAL A 238 -30.31 -19.19 -6.11
CA VAL A 238 -29.92 -19.44 -7.51
C VAL A 238 -28.50 -18.94 -7.78
N LEU A 239 -28.16 -17.74 -7.30
CA LEU A 239 -26.79 -17.22 -7.42
C LEU A 239 -25.79 -18.11 -6.67
N LEU A 240 -26.13 -18.53 -5.46
CA LEU A 240 -25.30 -19.44 -4.67
C LEU A 240 -25.13 -20.80 -5.35
N GLY A 241 -26.20 -21.38 -5.89
CA GLY A 241 -26.16 -22.64 -6.63
C GLY A 241 -25.34 -22.52 -7.92
N SER A 242 -25.49 -21.41 -8.64
CA SER A 242 -24.69 -21.13 -9.84
C SER A 242 -23.19 -21.06 -9.54
N ALA A 243 -22.82 -20.50 -8.38
CA ALA A 243 -21.45 -20.42 -7.92
C ALA A 243 -20.85 -21.78 -7.52
N ILE A 244 -21.69 -22.73 -7.09
CA ILE A 244 -21.26 -24.09 -6.72
C ILE A 244 -21.10 -24.98 -7.96
N ILE A 245 -22.00 -24.85 -8.94
CA ILE A 245 -22.01 -25.70 -10.13
C ILE A 245 -20.93 -25.29 -11.15
N SER A 246 -20.61 -24.00 -11.23
CA SER A 246 -19.64 -23.47 -12.20
C SER A 246 -18.48 -22.77 -11.47
N PRO A 247 -17.29 -23.41 -11.35
CA PRO A 247 -16.10 -22.83 -10.76
C PRO A 247 -15.64 -21.52 -11.43
N ASP A 248 -15.95 -21.37 -12.73
CA ASP A 248 -15.63 -20.19 -13.54
C ASP A 248 -16.75 -19.12 -13.56
N SER A 249 -17.76 -19.25 -12.70
CA SER A 249 -18.88 -18.30 -12.70
C SER A 249 -18.45 -16.91 -12.18
N PRO A 250 -18.95 -15.81 -12.79
CA PRO A 250 -18.62 -14.44 -12.38
C PRO A 250 -19.26 -14.05 -11.02
N PHE A 251 -20.14 -14.89 -10.47
CA PHE A 251 -20.91 -14.63 -9.25
C PHE A 251 -20.31 -15.30 -8.01
N GLN A 252 -18.99 -15.18 -7.83
CA GLN A 252 -18.33 -15.69 -6.62
C GLN A 252 -18.78 -14.90 -5.39
N THR A 253 -19.80 -15.40 -4.70
CA THR A 253 -20.19 -14.90 -3.38
C THR A 253 -19.20 -15.38 -2.33
N PRO A 254 -18.98 -14.62 -1.24
CA PRO A 254 -18.06 -15.02 -0.18
C PRO A 254 -18.46 -16.34 0.51
N LEU A 255 -19.70 -16.79 0.35
CA LEU A 255 -20.21 -18.07 0.87
C LEU A 255 -19.88 -19.28 0.03
N ALA A 256 -19.80 -19.14 -1.30
CA ALA A 256 -19.55 -20.26 -2.20
C ALA A 256 -18.32 -21.10 -1.79
N PRO A 257 -17.14 -20.54 -1.48
CA PRO A 257 -15.99 -21.33 -1.06
C PRO A 257 -16.13 -21.92 0.36
N ILE A 258 -16.89 -21.29 1.26
CA ILE A 258 -17.12 -21.79 2.63
C ILE A 258 -18.03 -23.01 2.59
N LEU A 259 -19.12 -22.94 1.81
CA LEU A 259 -20.07 -24.03 1.62
C LEU A 259 -19.51 -25.15 0.76
N ALA A 260 -18.77 -24.84 -0.32
CA ALA A 260 -18.08 -25.86 -1.10
C ALA A 260 -17.13 -26.69 -0.22
N LYS A 261 -16.43 -26.05 0.72
CA LYS A 261 -15.57 -26.76 1.67
C LYS A 261 -16.35 -27.57 2.72
N ALA A 262 -17.53 -27.13 3.12
CA ALA A 262 -18.39 -27.84 4.07
C ALA A 262 -19.18 -29.00 3.44
N VAL A 263 -19.52 -28.89 2.15
CA VAL A 263 -20.25 -29.90 1.38
C VAL A 263 -19.28 -30.92 0.74
N TYR A 264 -18.05 -30.51 0.42
CA TYR A 264 -16.98 -31.35 -0.14
C TYR A 264 -15.92 -31.65 0.93
N ASP A 265 -16.34 -32.11 2.12
CA ASP A 265 -15.41 -32.73 3.07
C ASP A 265 -15.37 -34.25 2.79
N PRO A 266 -14.27 -34.82 2.26
CA PRO A 266 -14.17 -36.23 1.88
C PRO A 266 -14.05 -37.18 3.09
N HIS A 267 -14.12 -36.69 4.32
CA HIS A 267 -13.81 -37.48 5.52
C HIS A 267 -14.94 -38.43 6.02
N LEU A 268 -16.10 -38.46 5.36
CA LEU A 268 -17.21 -39.36 5.72
C LEU A 268 -17.36 -40.61 4.82
N ASP A 269 -16.56 -40.77 3.77
CA ASP A 269 -16.60 -41.96 2.89
C ASP A 269 -15.63 -43.09 3.30
N SER A 270 -14.93 -42.95 4.44
CA SER A 270 -14.03 -44.01 4.95
C SER A 270 -14.66 -44.87 6.07
N MET A 271 -15.98 -44.86 6.22
CA MET A 271 -16.71 -45.65 7.24
C MET A 271 -17.95 -46.37 6.68
N VAL A 272 -17.94 -46.75 5.40
CA VAL A 272 -18.85 -47.75 4.82
C VAL A 272 -18.04 -48.83 4.12
#